data_AF-D6ZDX1-F1
#
_entry.id   AF-D6ZDX1-F1
#
_cell.length_a   1.000
_cell.length_b   1.000
_cell.length_c   1.000
_cell.angle_alpha   90.00
_cell.angle_beta   90.00
_cell.angle_gamma   90.00
#
_symmetry.space_group_name_H-M   'P 1'
#
loop_
_entity.id
_entity.type
_entity.pdbx_description
1 polymer ?
#
loop_
_entity_poly.entity_id
_entity_poly.type
_entity_poly.pdbx_seq_one_letter_code
_entity_poly.pdbx_strand_id
1 'polypeptide(L)'
;MTSYKADLQQILELVEEAEATGKRVDEHLAAVDREVASLDVHWHGNAKAQHEAKHQAWMKAAREMREALTELKTNVNHAHQVYSDNIAHNVGMWP
;
A
#
# COMPACT_ATOMS: atom_id res chain seq x y z
N MET A 1 22.06 24.42 11.75
CA MET A 1 21.70 23.45 10.69
C MET A 1 20.66 22.51 11.26
N THR A 2 19.41 22.62 10.82
CA THR A 2 18.33 21.70 11.19
C THR A 2 18.62 20.34 10.55
N SER A 3 18.96 19.35 11.37
CA SER A 3 19.15 17.96 10.91
C SER A 3 17.79 17.46 10.40
N TYR A 4 17.72 17.14 9.11
CA TYR A 4 16.58 16.45 8.53
C TYR A 4 16.62 14.99 9.00
N LYS A 5 15.88 14.69 10.06
CA LYS A 5 15.61 13.31 10.48
C LYS A 5 14.36 12.86 9.75
N ALA A 6 14.50 11.90 8.84
CA ALA A 6 13.34 11.15 8.37
C ALA A 6 12.74 10.43 9.58
N ASP A 7 11.49 10.76 9.93
CA ASP A 7 10.76 10.06 10.97
C ASP A 7 10.30 8.71 10.41
N LEU A 8 11.14 7.69 10.62
CA LEU A 8 10.89 6.34 10.14
C LEU A 8 9.58 5.76 10.72
N GLN A 9 9.18 6.20 11.91
CA GLN A 9 7.92 5.79 12.54
C GLN A 9 6.73 6.38 11.79
N GLN A 10 6.76 7.68 11.46
CA GLN A 10 5.72 8.30 10.62
C GLN A 10 5.61 7.65 9.24
N ILE A 11 6.73 7.24 8.65
CA ILE A 11 6.70 6.56 7.34
C ILE A 11 6.00 5.20 7.47
N LEU A 12 6.26 4.44 8.55
CA LEU A 12 5.58 3.16 8.79
C LEU A 12 4.08 3.37 9.02
N GLU A 13 3.69 4.36 9.81
CA GLU A 13 2.27 4.70 10.05
C GLU A 13 1.54 5.07 8.76
N LEU A 14 2.17 5.88 7.90
CA LEU A 14 1.62 6.23 6.59
C LEU A 14 1.46 5.01 5.68
N VAL A 15 2.41 4.08 5.72
CA VAL A 15 2.32 2.81 4.96
C VAL A 15 1.14 1.98 5.45
N GLU A 16 0.95 1.85 6.76
CA GLU A 16 -0.18 1.11 7.35
C GLU A 16 -1.53 1.74 6.98
N GLU A 17 -1.64 3.08 7.01
CA GLU A 17 -2.84 3.79 6.58
C GLU A 17 -3.15 3.57 5.09
N ALA A 18 -2.11 3.59 4.25
CA ALA A 18 -2.24 3.33 2.82
C ALA A 18 -2.69 1.89 2.54
N GLU A 19 -2.15 0.89 3.25
CA GLU A 19 -2.59 -0.50 3.16
C GLU A 19 -4.06 -0.66 3.58
N ALA A 20 -4.47 -0.04 4.69
CA ALA A 20 -5.84 -0.09 5.17
C ALA A 20 -6.83 0.57 4.19
N THR A 21 -6.43 1.69 3.60
CA THR A 21 -7.23 2.39 2.58
C THR A 21 -7.36 1.55 1.32
N GLY A 22 -6.26 0.96 0.84
CA GLY A 22 -6.27 0.07 -0.32
C GLY A 22 -7.23 -1.11 -0.13
N LYS A 23 -7.20 -1.75 1.04
CA LYS A 23 -8.12 -2.85 1.37
C LYS A 23 -9.60 -2.43 1.33
N ARG A 24 -9.94 -1.26 1.88
CA ARG A 24 -11.32 -0.74 1.84
C ARG A 24 -11.80 -0.49 0.42
N VAL A 25 -10.93 0.04 -0.44
CA VAL A 25 -11.28 0.27 -1.84
C VAL A 25 -11.51 -1.05 -2.58
N ASP A 26 -10.66 -2.06 -2.34
CA ASP A 26 -10.85 -3.41 -2.91
C ASP A 26 -12.17 -4.05 -2.46
N GLU A 27 -12.53 -3.91 -1.17
CA GLU A 27 -13.80 -4.39 -0.63
C GLU A 27 -15.02 -3.71 -1.29
N HIS A 28 -14.95 -2.40 -1.52
CA HIS A 28 -16.00 -1.64 -2.20
C HIS A 28 -16.15 -2.05 -3.66
N LEU A 29 -15.03 -2.24 -4.39
CA LEU A 29 -15.09 -2.69 -5.78
C LEU A 29 -15.66 -4.09 -5.89
N ALA A 30 -15.24 -5.02 -5.02
CA ALA A 30 -15.80 -6.36 -4.98
C ALA A 30 -17.31 -6.39 -4.61
N ALA A 31 -17.79 -5.38 -3.87
CA ALA A 31 -19.22 -5.20 -3.65
C ALA A 31 -19.93 -4.72 -4.91
N VAL A 32 -19.37 -3.72 -5.61
CA VAL A 32 -19.89 -3.24 -6.89
C VAL A 32 -19.94 -4.37 -7.93
N ASP A 33 -18.88 -5.18 -8.05
CA ASP A 33 -18.85 -6.30 -8.99
C ASP A 33 -19.95 -7.33 -8.71
N ARG A 34 -20.24 -7.60 -7.43
CA ARG A 34 -21.32 -8.50 -7.03
C ARG A 34 -22.70 -7.94 -7.38
N GLU A 35 -22.93 -6.65 -7.16
CA GLU A 35 -24.18 -6.00 -7.54
C GLU A 35 -24.33 -5.95 -9.07
N VAL A 36 -23.26 -5.68 -9.81
CA VAL A 36 -23.27 -5.72 -11.29
C VAL A 36 -23.56 -7.13 -11.79
N ALA A 37 -22.98 -8.16 -11.18
CA ALA A 37 -23.25 -9.55 -11.53
C ALA A 37 -24.68 -10.00 -11.17
N SER A 38 -25.31 -9.41 -10.15
CA SER A 38 -26.72 -9.70 -9.83
C SER A 38 -27.68 -9.09 -10.86
N LEU A 39 -27.28 -8.00 -11.51
CA LEU A 39 -28.01 -7.31 -12.58
C LEU A 39 -27.88 -7.98 -13.96
N ASP A 40 -27.08 -9.05 -14.10
CA ASP A 40 -26.70 -9.71 -15.37
C ASP A 40 -27.89 -10.29 -16.18
N VAL A 41 -29.12 -10.29 -15.63
CA VAL A 41 -30.37 -10.61 -16.36
C VAL A 41 -30.78 -9.48 -17.33
N HIS A 42 -30.32 -8.23 -17.14
CA HIS A 42 -30.73 -7.08 -17.97
C HIS A 42 -29.56 -6.39 -18.70
N TRP A 43 -28.31 -6.70 -18.37
CA TRP A 43 -27.14 -5.95 -18.84
C TRP A 43 -26.33 -6.72 -19.91
N HIS A 44 -26.81 -6.76 -21.15
CA HIS A 44 -26.02 -7.22 -22.30
C HIS A 44 -25.49 -6.03 -23.12
N GLY A 45 -24.17 -5.89 -23.24
CA GLY A 45 -23.54 -4.91 -24.16
C GLY A 45 -22.13 -4.41 -23.78
N ASN A 46 -21.58 -3.55 -24.64
CA ASN A 46 -20.24 -2.90 -24.59
C ASN A 46 -19.84 -2.36 -23.20
N ALA A 47 -20.81 -1.99 -22.37
CA ALA A 47 -20.60 -1.56 -21.00
C ALA A 47 -20.04 -2.66 -20.06
N LYS A 48 -20.40 -3.95 -20.25
CA LYS A 48 -19.82 -5.08 -19.48
C LYS A 48 -18.32 -5.25 -19.77
N ALA A 49 -17.94 -5.16 -21.05
CA ALA A 49 -16.53 -5.26 -21.46
C ALA A 49 -15.69 -4.07 -20.97
N GLN A 50 -16.24 -2.86 -21.00
CA GLN A 50 -15.56 -1.68 -20.44
C GLN A 50 -15.40 -1.76 -18.93
N HIS A 51 -16.42 -2.25 -18.22
CA HIS A 51 -16.35 -2.46 -16.77
C HIS A 51 -15.25 -3.47 -16.41
N GLU A 52 -15.22 -4.64 -17.07
CA GLU A 52 -14.18 -5.66 -16.86
C GLU A 52 -12.78 -5.10 -17.10
N ALA A 53 -12.58 -4.36 -18.21
CA ALA A 53 -11.28 -3.75 -18.50
C ALA A 53 -10.83 -2.74 -17.43
N LYS A 54 -11.76 -1.94 -16.89
CA LYS A 54 -11.47 -0.99 -15.81
C LYS A 54 -11.20 -1.71 -14.49
N HIS A 55 -11.96 -2.76 -14.18
CA HIS A 55 -11.75 -3.61 -13.01
C HIS A 55 -10.35 -4.25 -13.04
N GLN A 56 -9.96 -4.84 -14.18
CA GLN A 56 -8.62 -5.44 -14.34
C GLN A 56 -7.49 -4.40 -14.22
N ALA A 57 -7.67 -3.22 -14.83
CA ALA A 57 -6.70 -2.13 -14.71
C ALA A 57 -6.56 -1.64 -13.26
N TRP A 58 -7.68 -1.52 -12.55
CA TRP A 58 -7.67 -1.17 -11.13
C TRP A 58 -6.94 -2.22 -10.31
N MET A 59 -7.25 -3.51 -10.53
CA MET A 59 -6.61 -4.61 -9.82
C MET A 59 -5.10 -4.68 -10.05
N LYS A 60 -4.64 -4.33 -11.26
CA LYS A 60 -3.22 -4.18 -11.55
C LYS A 60 -2.59 -3.03 -10.75
N ALA A 61 -3.19 -1.84 -10.79
CA ALA A 61 -2.70 -0.68 -10.05
C ALA A 61 -2.69 -0.90 -8.53
N ALA A 62 -3.70 -1.58 -7.98
CA ALA A 62 -3.77 -1.94 -6.57
C ALA A 62 -2.70 -2.97 -6.16
N ARG A 63 -2.30 -3.87 -7.06
CA ARG A 63 -1.15 -4.76 -6.83
C ARG A 63 0.17 -3.98 -6.82
N GLU A 64 0.39 -3.15 -7.83
CA GLU A 64 1.60 -2.31 -7.94
C GLU A 64 1.77 -1.39 -6.70
N MET A 65 0.67 -0.79 -6.22
CA MET A 65 0.69 0.03 -5.01
C MET A 65 1.08 -0.77 -3.77
N ARG A 66 0.54 -1.98 -3.58
CA ARG A 66 0.90 -2.86 -2.45
C ARG A 66 2.35 -3.31 -2.49
N GLU A 67 2.86 -3.63 -3.68
CA GLU A 67 4.26 -3.99 -3.87
C GLU A 67 5.18 -2.83 -3.49
N ALA A 68 4.89 -1.62 -3.96
CA ALA A 68 5.65 -0.41 -3.63
C ALA A 68 5.62 -0.09 -2.12
N LEU A 69 4.47 -0.24 -1.46
CA LEU A 69 4.34 -0.06 -0.01
C LEU A 69 5.14 -1.11 0.78
N THR A 70 5.16 -2.35 0.31
CA THR A 70 5.96 -3.44 0.92
C THR A 70 7.45 -3.16 0.79
N GLU A 71 7.90 -2.69 -0.38
CA GLU A 71 9.28 -2.28 -0.61
C GLU A 71 9.67 -1.11 0.30
N LEU A 72 8.81 -0.09 0.39
CA LEU A 72 9.04 1.05 1.28
C LEU A 72 9.17 0.63 2.74
N LYS A 73 8.27 -0.24 3.23
CA LYS A 73 8.34 -0.80 4.59
C LYS A 73 9.64 -1.54 4.86
N THR A 74 10.08 -2.34 3.89
CA THR A 74 11.34 -3.11 3.97
C THR A 74 12.54 -2.16 4.08
N ASN A 75 12.59 -1.14 3.24
CA ASN A 75 13.67 -0.15 3.24
C ASN A 75 13.72 0.67 4.52
N VAL A 76 12.55 1.06 5.05
CA VAL A 76 12.44 1.80 6.31
C VAL A 76 12.89 0.95 7.50
N ASN A 77 12.49 -0.32 7.56
CA ASN A 77 12.93 -1.24 8.61
C ASN A 77 14.44 -1.47 8.57
N HIS A 78 15.01 -1.65 7.37
CA HIS A 78 16.45 -1.77 7.21
C HIS A 78 17.19 -0.50 7.65
N ALA A 79 16.71 0.68 7.27
CA ALA A 79 17.26 1.95 7.73
C ALA A 79 17.19 2.07 9.26
N HIS A 80 16.07 1.69 9.87
CA HIS A 80 15.90 1.73 11.33
C HIS A 80 16.91 0.84 12.06
N GLN A 81 17.14 -0.38 11.56
CA GLN A 81 18.15 -1.31 12.09
C GLN A 81 19.56 -0.72 11.98
N VAL A 82 19.95 -0.28 10.79
CA VAL A 82 21.28 0.31 10.55
C VAL A 82 21.53 1.55 11.42
N TYR A 83 20.53 2.42 11.58
CA TYR A 83 20.67 3.59 12.45
C TYR A 83 20.73 3.22 13.94
N SER A 84 19.92 2.25 14.38
CA SER A 84 19.91 1.81 15.79
C SER A 84 21.21 1.10 16.17
N ASP A 85 21.71 0.21 15.30
CA ASP A 85 22.95 -0.55 15.53
C ASP A 85 24.17 0.37 15.60
N ASN A 86 24.25 1.37 14.72
CA ASN A 86 25.34 2.34 14.75
C ASN A 86 25.32 3.23 16.00
N ILE A 87 24.13 3.58 16.51
CA ILE A 87 24.01 4.30 17.78
C ILE A 87 24.46 3.40 18.94
N ALA A 88 23.98 2.15 19.01
CA ALA A 88 24.36 1.21 20.06
C ALA A 88 25.87 0.94 20.08
N HIS A 89 26.48 0.78 18.90
CA HIS A 89 27.93 0.60 18.76
C HIS A 89 28.72 1.83 19.23
N ASN A 90 28.28 3.04 18.88
CA ASN A 90 28.95 4.27 19.30
C ASN A 90 28.80 4.56 20.80
N VAL A 91 27.65 4.27 21.40
CA VAL A 91 27.43 4.46 22.84
C VAL A 91 28.20 3.43 23.67
N GLY A 92 28.37 2.20 23.15
CA GLY A 92 29.17 1.16 23.81
C GLY A 92 30.69 1.37 23.74
N MET A 93 31.18 2.28 22.88
CA MET A 93 32.62 2.57 22.74
C MET A 93 33.15 3.60 23.75
N TRP A 94 32.29 4.28 24.51
CA TRP A 94 32.71 5.28 25.48
C TRP A 94 32.27 4.86 26.91
N PRO A 95 33.21 4.61 27.84
CA PRO A 95 32.90 4.39 29.26
C PRO A 95 32.52 5.67 30.01
#